data_AF-A0A6B3GPV6-F1
#
_entry.id   AF-A0A6B3GPV6-F1
#
_cell.length_a   1.000
_cell.length_b   1.000
_cell.length_c   1.000
_cell.angle_alpha   90.00
_cell.angle_beta   90.00
_cell.angle_gamma   90.00
#
_symmetry.space_group_name_H-M   'P 1'
#
loop_
_entity.id
_entity.type
_entity.pdbx_description
1 polymer ?
#
loop_
_entity_poly.entity_id
_entity_poly.type
_entity_poly.pdbx_seq_one_letter_code
_entity_poly.pdbx_strand_id
1 'polypeptide(L)'
;VSLPAAAAARALAALDRTGVPTGPVLATRDRWALLVAPYSLPRLGELLYVKDHVPGSLRFHGEGGYLLLPPSAENAGRVRWERPPSETPGGRSLPEVGTVLDALVDTLNARGVNAPDL
;
A
#
# COMPACT_ATOMS: atom_id res chain seq x y z
N VAL A 1 3.64 -2.74 0.91
CA VAL A 1 2.40 -3.36 0.34
C VAL A 1 1.94 -2.57 -0.87
N SER A 2 1.33 -3.20 -1.89
CA SER A 2 0.91 -2.49 -3.11
C SER A 2 -0.44 -2.94 -3.66
N LEU A 3 -1.12 -2.02 -4.35
CA LEU A 3 -2.49 -2.16 -4.84
C LEU A 3 -2.73 -1.30 -6.10
N PRO A 4 -3.83 -1.52 -6.86
CA PRO A 4 -4.15 -0.72 -8.04
C PRO A 4 -4.22 0.79 -7.76
N ALA A 5 -3.71 1.61 -8.67
CA ALA A 5 -3.51 3.05 -8.47
C ALA A 5 -4.78 3.79 -7.99
N ALA A 6 -5.93 3.55 -8.62
CA ALA A 6 -7.19 4.18 -8.23
C ALA A 6 -7.70 3.75 -6.84
N ALA A 7 -7.38 2.53 -6.40
CA ALA A 7 -7.68 2.07 -5.05
C ALA A 7 -6.68 2.65 -4.04
N ALA A 8 -5.41 2.73 -4.42
CA ALA A 8 -4.36 3.30 -3.59
C ALA A 8 -4.63 4.78 -3.26
N ALA A 9 -5.02 5.59 -4.24
CA ALA A 9 -5.33 7.00 -4.02
C ALA A 9 -6.47 7.19 -3.00
N ARG A 10 -7.53 6.37 -3.10
CA ARG A 10 -8.65 6.38 -2.15
C ARG A 10 -8.23 5.91 -0.76
N ALA A 11 -7.43 4.85 -0.69
CA ALA A 11 -6.97 4.30 0.59
C ALA A 11 -6.04 5.28 1.30
N LEU A 12 -5.18 5.95 0.54
CA LEU A 12 -4.30 6.99 1.05
C LEU A 12 -5.10 8.17 1.63
N ALA A 13 -6.13 8.63 0.92
CA ALA A 13 -7.04 9.66 1.42
C ALA A 13 -7.87 9.19 2.64
N ALA A 14 -8.20 7.90 2.75
CA ALA A 14 -8.86 7.35 3.93
C ALA A 14 -7.92 7.33 5.14
N LEU A 15 -6.67 6.91 4.96
CA LEU A 15 -5.63 6.92 5.98
C LEU A 15 -5.33 8.33 6.49
N ASP A 16 -5.34 9.33 5.62
CA ASP A 16 -5.17 10.74 6.03
C ASP A 16 -6.30 11.22 6.94
N ARG A 17 -7.55 10.91 6.57
CA ARG A 17 -8.72 11.31 7.35
C ARG A 17 -8.75 10.67 8.73
N THR A 18 -8.19 9.47 8.88
CA THR A 18 -8.10 8.77 10.16
C THR A 18 -6.84 9.11 10.94
N GLY A 19 -5.96 9.96 10.41
CA GLY A 19 -4.71 10.34 11.05
C GLY A 19 -3.69 9.21 11.13
N VAL A 20 -3.89 8.11 10.40
CA VAL A 20 -2.97 6.98 10.40
C VAL A 20 -1.67 7.41 9.71
N PRO A 21 -0.51 7.32 10.39
CA PRO A 21 0.75 7.70 9.78
C PRO A 21 1.08 6.76 8.63
N THR A 22 1.22 7.31 7.43
CA THR A 22 1.71 6.57 6.26
C THR A 22 3.20 6.83 6.07
N GLY A 23 3.93 5.80 5.66
CA GLY A 23 5.30 5.95 5.18
C GLY A 23 5.36 6.60 3.79
N PRO A 24 6.53 6.56 3.13
CA PRO A 24 6.68 6.94 1.73
C PRO A 24 5.77 6.09 0.82
N VAL A 25 5.32 6.68 -0.28
CA VAL A 25 4.42 6.04 -1.23
C VAL A 25 4.97 6.19 -2.64
N LEU A 26 5.23 5.05 -3.27
CA LEU A 26 5.60 4.95 -4.68
C LEU A 26 4.34 4.86 -5.53
N ALA A 27 4.31 5.59 -6.63
CA ALA A 27 3.24 5.56 -7.61
C ALA A 27 3.79 5.20 -8.99
N THR A 28 3.20 4.18 -9.61
CA THR A 28 3.24 3.96 -11.05
C THR A 28 1.86 4.23 -11.64
N ARG A 29 1.73 4.12 -12.96
CA ARG A 29 0.44 4.26 -13.65
C ARG A 29 -0.60 3.27 -13.11
N ASP A 30 -0.20 2.02 -12.92
CA ASP A 30 -1.15 0.93 -12.67
C ASP A 30 -1.23 0.56 -11.19
N ARG A 31 -0.12 0.70 -10.43
CA ARG A 31 -0.06 0.26 -9.04
C ARG A 31 0.76 1.21 -8.19
N TRP A 32 0.32 1.41 -6.96
CA TRP A 32 1.07 2.18 -5.97
C TRP A 32 1.53 1.25 -4.86
N ALA A 33 2.68 1.56 -4.25
CA ALA A 33 3.25 0.82 -3.14
C ALA A 33 3.42 1.74 -1.93
N LEU A 34 2.78 1.38 -0.82
CA LEU A 34 3.00 1.99 0.49
C LEU A 34 4.17 1.25 1.15
N LEU A 35 5.22 1.99 1.49
CA LEU A 35 6.36 1.47 2.22
C LEU A 35 5.99 1.37 3.71
N VAL A 36 6.23 0.20 4.27
CA VAL A 36 5.90 -0.19 5.65
C VAL A 36 7.14 -0.77 6.32
N ALA A 37 7.15 -0.85 7.64
CA ALA A 37 8.21 -1.50 8.39
C ALA A 37 8.37 -2.96 7.92
N PRO A 38 9.60 -3.51 7.97
CA PRO A 38 9.83 -4.93 7.69
C PRO A 38 8.90 -5.81 8.53
N TYR A 39 8.42 -6.90 7.93
CA TYR A 39 7.54 -7.87 8.57
C TYR A 39 7.93 -9.29 8.15
N SER A 40 7.63 -10.26 9.00
CA SER A 40 7.83 -11.67 8.70
C SER A 40 6.60 -12.27 8.02
N LEU A 41 6.79 -13.33 7.23
CA LEU A 41 5.67 -14.07 6.62
C LEU A 41 4.71 -14.68 7.66
N PRO A 42 5.18 -15.26 8.79
CA PRO A 42 4.28 -15.72 9.85
C PRO A 42 3.41 -14.60 10.41
N ARG A 43 4.00 -13.43 10.70
CA ARG A 43 3.25 -12.28 11.21
C ARG A 43 2.23 -11.77 10.20
N LEU A 44 2.60 -11.72 8.91
CA LEU A 44 1.65 -11.39 7.86
C LEU A 44 0.51 -12.42 7.79
N GLY A 45 0.81 -13.71 7.92
CA GLY A 45 -0.19 -14.78 7.96
C GLY A 45 -1.22 -14.59 9.07
N GLU A 46 -0.78 -14.29 10.29
CA GLU A 46 -1.66 -13.96 11.43
C GLU A 46 -2.60 -12.79 11.12
N LEU A 47 -2.05 -11.70 10.56
CA LEU A 47 -2.82 -10.50 10.22
C LEU A 47 -3.87 -10.75 9.12
N LEU A 48 -3.57 -11.64 8.17
CA LEU A 48 -4.50 -11.99 7.09
C LEU A 48 -5.53 -13.02 7.53
N TYR A 49 -5.19 -13.91 8.46
CA TYR A 49 -6.09 -14.95 8.96
C TYR A 49 -7.34 -14.39 9.64
N VAL A 50 -7.19 -13.25 10.34
CA VAL A 50 -8.31 -12.58 11.02
C VAL A 50 -9.20 -11.75 10.08
N LYS A 51 -8.93 -11.76 8.77
CA LYS A 51 -9.72 -11.01 7.77
C LYS A 51 -10.70 -11.95 7.07
N ASP A 52 -11.98 -11.57 7.06
CA ASP A 52 -13.04 -12.32 6.36
C ASP A 52 -12.74 -12.48 4.86
N HIS A 53 -12.19 -11.43 4.24
CA HIS A 53 -11.78 -11.44 2.85
C HIS A 53 -10.60 -10.51 2.59
N VAL A 54 -9.55 -11.04 1.95
CA VAL A 54 -8.41 -10.26 1.47
C VAL A 54 -8.46 -10.17 -0.05
N PRO A 55 -8.62 -8.97 -0.63
CA PRO A 55 -8.69 -8.80 -2.08
C PRO A 55 -7.45 -9.34 -2.80
N GLY A 56 -7.69 -10.19 -3.80
CA GLY A 56 -6.63 -10.81 -4.62
C GLY A 56 -5.82 -9.82 -5.47
N SER A 57 -6.18 -8.53 -5.50
CA SER A 57 -5.40 -7.46 -6.14
C SER A 57 -4.35 -6.83 -5.22
N LEU A 58 -4.39 -7.13 -3.92
CA LEU A 58 -3.38 -6.72 -2.95
C LEU A 58 -2.12 -7.58 -3.14
N ARG A 59 -0.95 -6.94 -3.05
CA ARG A 59 0.36 -7.60 -3.20
C ARG A 59 1.27 -7.19 -2.05
N PHE A 60 1.83 -8.20 -1.40
CA PHE A 60 2.77 -8.06 -0.29
C PHE A 60 4.19 -8.21 -0.82
N HIS A 61 5.08 -7.35 -0.34
CA HIS A 61 6.49 -7.30 -0.75
C HIS A 61 7.33 -7.45 0.50
N GLY A 62 8.05 -8.55 0.61
CA GLY A 62 8.91 -8.85 1.74
C GLY A 62 10.33 -9.15 1.28
N GLU A 63 11.06 -9.89 2.11
CA GLU A 63 12.41 -10.35 1.81
C GLU A 63 12.48 -11.06 0.44
N GLY A 64 13.53 -10.76 -0.32
CA GLY A 64 13.73 -11.25 -1.69
C GLY A 64 12.89 -10.55 -2.76
N GLY A 65 11.93 -9.70 -2.38
CA GLY A 65 11.17 -8.85 -3.30
C GLY A 65 11.91 -7.55 -3.62
N TYR A 66 11.60 -6.94 -4.76
CA TYR A 66 12.15 -5.65 -5.19
C TYR A 66 11.05 -4.72 -5.71
N LEU A 67 11.29 -3.42 -5.57
CA LEU A 67 10.45 -2.35 -6.12
C LEU A 67 11.33 -1.38 -6.88
N LEU A 68 10.79 -0.84 -7.97
CA LEU A 68 11.42 0.27 -8.70
C LEU A 68 11.29 1.56 -7.87
N LEU A 69 12.32 2.40 -7.91
CA LEU A 69 12.36 3.70 -7.23
C LEU A 69 12.52 4.83 -8.25
N PRO A 70 12.04 6.06 -7.99
CA PRO A 70 12.35 7.19 -8.84
C PRO A 70 13.87 7.42 -8.94
N PRO A 71 14.41 7.79 -10.12
CA PRO A 71 13.69 8.14 -11.34
C PRO A 71 13.48 6.98 -12.34
N SER A 72 13.44 5.71 -11.92
CA SER A 72 13.21 4.57 -12.82
C SER A 72 11.96 4.73 -13.68
N ALA A 73 12.06 4.37 -14.96
CA ALA A 73 10.98 4.55 -15.94
C ALA A 73 10.68 3.31 -16.80
N GLU A 74 11.31 2.16 -16.54
CA GLU A 74 11.16 0.97 -17.40
C GLU A 74 9.90 0.15 -17.08
N ASN A 75 9.26 -0.38 -18.15
CA ASN A 75 8.15 -1.33 -18.22
C ASN A 75 6.83 -1.01 -17.48
N ALA A 76 6.83 -0.29 -16.35
CA ALA A 76 5.64 0.06 -15.56
C ALA A 76 5.22 1.54 -15.69
N GLY A 77 5.85 2.27 -16.63
CA GLY A 77 5.76 3.73 -16.74
C GLY A 77 6.66 4.45 -15.72
N ARG A 78 6.64 5.79 -15.76
CA ARG A 78 7.45 6.63 -14.86
C ARG A 78 7.08 6.36 -13.40
N VAL A 79 8.04 5.87 -12.61
CA VAL A 79 7.90 5.74 -11.16
C VAL A 79 8.08 7.12 -10.53
N ARG A 80 7.17 7.51 -9.65
CA ARG A 80 7.26 8.77 -8.90
C ARG A 80 6.96 8.54 -7.43
N TRP A 81 7.41 9.47 -6.59
CA TRP A 81 6.89 9.59 -5.24
C TRP A 81 5.50 10.22 -5.30
N GLU A 82 4.49 9.52 -4.78
CA GLU A 82 3.24 10.17 -4.35
C GLU A 82 3.44 10.83 -2.99
N ARG A 83 4.20 10.15 -2.11
CA ARG A 83 4.73 10.73 -0.87
C ARG A 83 6.21 10.43 -0.79
N PRO A 84 7.08 11.46 -0.84
CA PRO A 84 8.52 11.24 -0.73
C PRO A 84 8.89 10.80 0.69
N PRO A 85 10.07 10.17 0.85
CA PRO A 85 10.64 9.99 2.17
C PRO A 85 10.84 11.32 2.88
N SER A 86 10.69 11.33 4.21
CA SER A 86 11.00 12.51 5.01
C SER A 86 12.51 12.77 4.98
N GLU A 87 12.90 14.01 4.71
CA GLU A 87 14.31 14.44 4.69
C GLU A 87 14.88 14.70 6.09
N THR A 88 14.03 14.69 7.12
CA THR A 88 14.45 14.91 8.50
C THR A 88 15.31 13.73 9.00
N PRO A 89 16.50 13.99 9.58
CA PRO A 89 17.27 12.96 10.29
C PRO A 89 16.40 12.26 11.34
N GLY A 90 16.32 10.93 11.26
CA GLY A 90 15.40 10.10 12.06
C GLY A 90 14.14 9.63 11.29
N GLY A 91 13.84 10.23 10.13
CA GLY A 91 12.79 9.82 9.21
C GLY A 91 11.37 9.80 9.83
N ARG A 92 10.34 9.64 8.99
CA ARG A 92 9.05 9.16 9.52
C ARG A 92 9.21 7.65 9.69
N SER A 93 9.05 7.13 10.91
CA SER A 93 9.06 5.68 11.13
C SER A 93 8.08 5.02 10.16
N LEU A 94 8.54 4.00 9.45
CA LEU A 94 7.69 3.27 8.53
C LEU A 94 6.56 2.62 9.35
N PRO A 95 5.29 2.78 8.96
CA PRO A 95 4.19 2.18 9.70
C PRO A 95 4.28 0.66 9.64
N GLU A 96 3.85 -0.03 10.68
CA GLU A 96 3.67 -1.48 10.62
C GLU A 96 2.67 -1.86 9.54
N VAL A 97 2.85 -3.05 8.95
CA VAL A 97 1.96 -3.54 7.89
C VAL A 97 0.50 -3.65 8.36
N GLY A 98 0.28 -4.06 9.62
CA GLY A 98 -1.05 -4.16 10.20
C GLY A 98 -1.79 -2.83 10.27
N THR A 99 -1.08 -1.74 10.56
CA THR A 99 -1.65 -0.39 10.70
C THR A 99 -2.30 0.10 9.41
N VAL A 100 -1.74 -0.23 8.25
CA VAL A 100 -2.28 0.20 6.95
C VAL A 100 -3.21 -0.83 6.33
N LEU A 101 -3.07 -2.11 6.69
CA LEU A 101 -3.75 -3.23 6.03
C LEU A 101 -5.27 -3.06 6.02
N ASP A 102 -5.85 -2.64 7.14
CA ASP A 102 -7.29 -2.52 7.32
C ASP A 102 -7.89 -1.53 6.33
N ALA A 103 -7.34 -0.31 6.26
CA ALA A 103 -7.79 0.70 5.33
C ALA A 103 -7.64 0.28 3.86
N LEU A 104 -6.58 -0.48 3.53
CA LEU A 104 -6.38 -1.00 2.18
C LEU A 104 -7.42 -2.05 1.81
N VAL A 105 -7.71 -2.99 2.71
CA VAL A 105 -8.73 -4.03 2.53
C VAL A 105 -10.11 -3.40 2.40
N ASP A 106 -10.48 -2.49 3.31
CA ASP A 106 -11.78 -1.80 3.28
C ASP A 106 -11.99 -1.02 1.98
N THR A 107 -10.97 -0.30 1.52
CA THR A 107 -11.05 0.50 0.28
C THR A 107 -11.23 -0.36 -0.98
N LEU A 108 -10.62 -1.54 -0.98
CA LEU A 108 -10.73 -2.51 -2.07
C LEU A 108 -12.09 -3.23 -2.02
N ASN A 109 -12.57 -3.59 -0.83
CA ASN A 109 -13.88 -4.23 -0.62
C ASN A 109 -15.06 -3.29 -0.86
N ALA A 110 -14.89 -1.97 -0.66
CA ALA A 110 -15.92 -0.98 -0.97
C ALA A 110 -16.39 -0.99 -2.44
N ARG A 111 -15.65 -1.62 -3.36
CA ARG A 111 -16.12 -1.91 -4.73
C ARG A 111 -16.62 -3.33 -4.96
N GLY A 112 -16.28 -4.29 -4.10
CA GLY A 112 -16.85 -5.65 -4.14
C GLY A 112 -18.29 -5.72 -3.66
N VAL A 113 -18.73 -4.74 -2.87
CA VAL A 113 -20.11 -4.65 -2.35
C VAL A 113 -21.00 -3.72 -3.21
N ASN A 114 -20.44 -2.97 -4.16
CA ASN A 114 -21.19 -2.06 -5.05
C ASN A 114 -20.47 -1.84 -6.39
N ALA A 115 -20.41 -2.87 -7.23
CA ALA A 115 -20.34 -2.65 -8.67
C ALA A 115 -21.75 -2.94 -9.22
N PRO A 116 -22.59 -1.94 -9.55
CA PRO A 116 -23.61 -2.19 -10.53
C PRO A 116 -22.88 -2.42 -11.86
N ASP A 117 -23.22 -3.52 -12.53
CA ASP A 117 -22.80 -3.78 -13.89
C ASP A 117 -23.11 -2.55 -14.77
N LEU A 118 -22.06 -1.99 -15.37
CA LEU A 118 -22.15 -1.10 -16.54
C LEU A 118 -20.99 -1.43 -17.48
#